data_AF-A0A366HF32-F1
#
_entry.id   AF-A0A366HF32-F1
#
_cell.length_a   1.000
_cell.length_b   1.000
_cell.length_c   1.000
_cell.angle_alpha   90.00
_cell.angle_beta   90.00
_cell.angle_gamma   90.00
#
_symmetry.space_group_name_H-M   'P 1'
#
loop_
_entity.id
_entity.type
_entity.pdbx_description
1 polymer ?
#
loop_
_entity_poly.entity_id
_entity_poly.type
_entity_poly.pdbx_seq_one_letter_code
_entity_poly.pdbx_strand_id
1 'polypeptide(L)'
;MQLERRTISPKPGMRAWMSDSSGYPLPEGLTDRQEVRVVGQQGRTRTVEDAQGRRYEVLFWQVDAGYAFRINGRYFRENTPQALDLLENYLKHLERMSRFAPWETAEQRQDIRFQLRRNGRNPQGRPKYSDFSLCGV
;
A
#
# COMPACT_ATOMS: atom_id res chain seq x y z
N MET A 1 2.01 -21.04 -4.00
CA MET A 1 1.98 -19.96 -5.01
C MET A 1 2.77 -18.78 -4.47
N GLN A 2 3.81 -18.31 -5.17
CA GLN A 2 4.58 -17.13 -4.74
C GLN A 2 4.13 -15.91 -5.54
N LEU A 3 3.79 -14.84 -4.84
CA LEU A 3 3.37 -13.58 -5.45
C LEU A 3 4.61 -12.75 -5.78
N GLU A 4 4.86 -12.52 -7.06
CA GLU A 4 5.97 -11.67 -7.50
C GLU A 4 5.54 -10.22 -7.58
N ARG A 5 6.17 -9.36 -6.75
CA ARG A 5 5.87 -7.94 -6.66
C ARG A 5 7.14 -7.08 -6.66
N ARG A 6 6.99 -5.82 -7.05
CA ARG A 6 8.02 -4.77 -6.93
C ARG A 6 7.42 -3.55 -6.26
N THR A 7 8.15 -2.93 -5.35
CA THR A 7 7.75 -1.64 -4.76
C THR A 7 7.77 -0.57 -5.85
N ILE A 8 6.76 0.29 -5.84
CA ILE A 8 6.71 1.47 -6.69
C ILE A 8 7.52 2.56 -5.99
N SER A 9 8.43 3.20 -6.74
CA SER A 9 9.17 4.34 -6.20
C SER A 9 8.22 5.52 -6.00
N PRO A 10 8.18 6.13 -4.80
CA PRO A 10 7.37 7.32 -4.53
C PRO A 10 7.88 8.50 -5.34
N LYS A 11 6.99 9.17 -6.07
CA LYS A 11 7.29 10.34 -6.92
C LYS A 11 6.40 11.52 -6.55
N PRO A 12 6.87 12.78 -6.76
CA PRO A 12 6.04 13.97 -6.56
C PRO A 12 4.68 13.86 -7.26
N GLY A 13 3.63 14.31 -6.57
CA GLY A 13 2.24 14.23 -7.01
C GLY A 13 1.50 12.95 -6.60
N MET A 14 2.21 11.91 -6.18
CA MET A 14 1.57 10.67 -5.72
C MET A 14 0.97 10.81 -4.32
N ARG A 15 -0.16 10.14 -4.09
CA ARG A 15 -0.65 9.81 -2.75
C ARG A 15 -0.02 8.48 -2.32
N ALA A 16 0.43 8.42 -1.08
CA ALA A 16 1.13 7.28 -0.51
C ALA A 16 0.77 7.12 0.97
N TRP A 17 1.23 6.04 1.58
CA TRP A 17 1.03 5.77 2.99
C TRP A 17 2.37 5.74 3.71
N MET A 18 2.43 6.27 4.92
CA MET A 18 3.63 6.15 5.74
C MET A 18 3.81 4.71 6.21
N SER A 19 5.06 4.25 6.25
CA SER A 19 5.46 2.96 6.78
C SER A 19 6.47 3.18 7.88
N ASP A 20 6.09 2.86 9.11
CA ASP A 20 7.01 2.87 10.24
C ASP A 20 7.91 1.61 10.23
N SER A 21 9.13 1.75 10.74
CA SER A 21 10.07 0.65 10.89
C SER A 21 10.91 0.85 12.15
N SER A 22 11.18 -0.23 12.88
CA SER A 22 11.93 -0.15 14.15
C SER A 22 13.33 0.47 14.03
N GLY A 23 13.96 0.36 12.85
CA GLY A 23 15.28 0.96 12.57
C GLY A 23 15.24 2.41 12.09
N TYR A 24 14.08 2.90 11.66
CA TYR A 24 13.89 4.26 11.13
C TYR A 24 12.49 4.75 11.52
N PRO A 25 12.33 5.27 12.74
CA PRO A 25 11.04 5.76 13.21
C PRO A 25 10.55 6.94 12.36
N LEU A 26 9.24 7.09 12.28
CA LEU A 26 8.65 8.25 11.62
C LEU A 26 8.92 9.55 12.41
N PRO A 27 9.08 10.70 11.72
CA PRO A 27 9.13 12.01 12.38
C PRO A 27 7.89 12.26 13.24
N GLU A 28 8.06 13.09 14.28
CA GLU A 28 6.96 13.47 15.16
C GLU A 28 5.77 14.08 14.37
N GLY A 29 4.57 13.60 14.67
CA GLY A 29 3.34 14.04 14.01
C GLY A 29 2.94 13.23 12.76
N LEU A 30 3.78 12.30 12.32
CA LEU A 30 3.43 11.23 11.37
C LEU A 30 3.17 9.91 12.10
N THR A 31 2.17 9.15 11.67
CA THR A 31 1.88 7.79 12.19
C THR A 31 2.01 6.73 11.11
N ASP A 32 2.23 5.47 11.50
CA ASP A 32 2.17 4.35 10.56
C ASP A 32 0.81 4.32 9.85
N ARG A 33 0.82 4.02 8.56
CA ARG A 33 -0.35 4.08 7.69
C ARG A 33 -1.09 5.42 7.75
N GLN A 34 -0.39 6.54 7.95
CA GLN A 34 -0.96 7.85 7.64
C GLN A 34 -0.88 8.10 6.13
N GLU A 35 -1.98 8.55 5.52
CA GLU A 35 -1.96 8.97 4.13
C GLU A 35 -1.25 10.33 3.97
N VAL A 36 -0.38 10.41 2.97
CA VAL A 36 0.39 11.62 2.65
C VAL A 36 0.45 11.84 1.14
N ARG A 37 0.80 13.07 0.75
CA ARG A 37 1.14 13.43 -0.62
C ARG A 37 2.64 13.59 -0.74
N VAL A 38 3.26 12.95 -1.72
CA VAL A 38 4.67 13.19 -2.04
C VAL A 38 4.77 14.52 -2.78
N VAL A 39 5.52 15.49 -2.25
CA VAL A 39 5.66 16.84 -2.82
C VAL A 39 7.07 17.12 -3.36
N GLY A 40 8.07 16.36 -2.93
CA GLY A 40 9.47 16.56 -3.35
C GLY A 40 10.30 15.27 -3.31
N GLN A 41 11.42 15.27 -4.01
CA GLN A 41 12.39 14.17 -3.99
C GLN A 41 13.82 14.70 -4.11
N GLN A 42 14.72 14.19 -3.26
CA GLN A 42 16.16 14.45 -3.35
C GLN A 42 16.91 13.18 -2.97
N GLY A 43 17.52 12.51 -3.96
CA GLY A 43 18.19 11.23 -3.73
C GLY A 43 17.27 10.19 -3.08
N ARG A 44 17.64 9.73 -1.88
CA ARG A 44 16.86 8.77 -1.07
C ARG A 44 15.82 9.43 -0.17
N THR A 45 15.79 10.74 -0.10
CA THR A 45 14.83 11.50 0.70
C THR A 45 13.59 11.83 -0.13
N ARG A 46 12.44 11.82 0.53
CA ARG A 46 11.16 12.29 0.01
C ARG A 46 10.64 13.37 0.93
N THR A 47 10.12 14.44 0.33
CA THR A 47 9.33 15.42 1.06
C THR A 47 7.88 15.01 0.90
N VAL A 48 7.21 14.76 2.02
CA VAL A 48 5.78 14.41 2.06
C VAL A 48 4.99 15.50 2.78
N GLU A 49 3.73 15.64 2.42
CA GLU A 49 2.79 16.59 2.99
C GLU A 49 1.57 15.84 3.51
N ASP A 50 1.18 16.07 4.76
CA ASP A 50 -0.01 15.45 5.34
C ASP A 50 -1.31 16.21 4.99
N ALA A 51 -2.44 15.74 5.52
CA ALA A 51 -3.74 16.37 5.30
C ALA A 51 -3.86 17.79 5.89
N GLN A 52 -3.02 18.14 6.86
CA GLN A 52 -2.95 19.46 7.49
C GLN A 52 -1.98 20.41 6.74
N GLY A 53 -1.34 19.95 5.66
CA GLY A 53 -0.36 20.73 4.91
C GLY A 53 1.03 20.80 5.57
N ARG A 54 1.26 20.02 6.64
CA ARG A 54 2.58 19.95 7.29
C ARG A 54 3.51 19.11 6.44
N ARG A 55 4.77 19.53 6.34
CA ARG A 55 5.78 18.88 5.48
C ARG A 55 6.83 18.17 6.31
N TYR A 56 7.21 17.00 5.82
CA TYR A 56 8.17 16.11 6.47
C TYR A 56 9.19 15.62 5.46
N GLU A 57 10.44 15.50 5.88
CA GLU A 57 11.46 14.77 5.14
C GLU A 57 11.57 13.35 5.69
N VAL A 58 11.44 12.37 4.82
CA VAL A 58 11.44 10.95 5.16
C VAL A 58 12.27 10.17 4.14
N LEU A 59 12.72 8.98 4.52
CA LEU A 59 13.45 8.10 3.60
C LEU A 59 12.46 7.43 2.64
N PHE A 60 12.88 7.18 1.40
CA PHE A 60 11.97 6.68 0.36
C PHE A 60 11.29 5.34 0.72
N TRP A 61 11.91 4.52 1.57
CA TRP A 61 11.34 3.26 2.03
C TRP A 61 10.29 3.43 3.15
N GLN A 62 10.23 4.61 3.79
CA GLN A 62 9.16 4.95 4.74
C GLN A 62 7.88 5.42 4.02
N VAL A 63 7.88 5.48 2.69
CA VAL A 63 6.75 5.93 1.86
C VAL A 63 6.26 4.76 1.00
N ASP A 64 5.17 4.12 1.42
CA ASP A 64 4.47 3.07 0.69
C ASP A 64 3.61 3.67 -0.43
N ALA A 65 4.21 3.81 -1.61
CA ALA A 65 3.55 4.18 -2.87
C ALA A 65 2.92 2.99 -3.61
N GLY A 66 2.89 1.82 -2.98
CA GLY A 66 2.28 0.60 -3.47
C GLY A 66 3.18 -0.29 -4.32
N TYR A 67 2.55 -1.31 -4.92
CA TYR A 67 3.27 -2.37 -5.61
C TYR A 67 2.88 -2.48 -7.10
N ALA A 68 3.76 -3.12 -7.86
CA ALA A 68 3.45 -3.67 -9.17
C ALA A 68 3.63 -5.20 -9.14
N PHE A 69 2.69 -5.94 -9.72
CA PHE A 69 2.65 -7.40 -9.71
C PHE A 69 2.96 -7.98 -11.08
N ARG A 70 3.73 -9.07 -11.11
CA ARG A 70 4.05 -9.78 -12.37
C ARG A 70 2.90 -10.73 -12.73
N ILE A 71 2.24 -10.48 -13.85
CA ILE A 71 1.13 -11.28 -14.40
C ILE A 71 1.45 -11.59 -15.86
N ASN A 72 1.52 -12.87 -16.22
CA ASN A 72 1.81 -13.32 -17.59
C ASN A 72 3.04 -12.61 -18.22
N GLY A 73 4.12 -12.50 -17.45
CA GLY A 73 5.38 -11.89 -17.89
C GLY A 73 5.42 -10.35 -17.89
N ARG A 74 4.34 -9.65 -17.50
CA ARG A 74 4.28 -8.18 -17.47
C ARG A 74 3.96 -7.66 -16.07
N TYR A 75 4.44 -6.45 -15.75
CA TYR A 75 4.13 -5.80 -14.48
C TYR A 75 2.91 -4.90 -14.59
N PHE A 76 1.94 -5.11 -13.71
CA PHE A 76 0.73 -4.29 -13.58
C PHE A 76 0.72 -3.58 -12.24
N ARG A 77 0.30 -2.31 -12.20
CA ARG A 77 0.15 -1.57 -10.94
C ARG A 77 -0.93 -2.21 -10.09
N GLU A 78 -0.76 -2.15 -8.78
CA GLU A 78 -1.70 -2.70 -7.80
C GLU A 78 -3.16 -2.28 -8.00
N ASN A 79 -3.39 -1.05 -8.45
CA ASN A 79 -4.72 -0.50 -8.67
C ASN A 79 -5.40 -0.96 -9.97
N THR A 80 -4.73 -1.76 -10.80
CA THR A 80 -5.30 -2.28 -12.04
C THR A 80 -6.24 -3.46 -11.77
N PRO A 81 -7.31 -3.66 -12.57
CA PRO A 81 -8.21 -4.79 -12.39
C PRO A 81 -7.49 -6.15 -12.29
N GLN A 82 -6.49 -6.39 -13.15
CA GLN A 82 -5.72 -7.64 -13.17
C GLN A 82 -4.96 -7.88 -11.87
N ALA A 83 -4.35 -6.83 -11.29
CA ALA A 83 -3.64 -6.94 -10.03
C ALA A 83 -4.60 -7.15 -8.85
N LEU A 84 -5.75 -6.48 -8.86
CA LEU A 84 -6.77 -6.65 -7.83
C LEU A 84 -7.33 -8.08 -7.85
N ASP A 85 -7.65 -8.63 -9.03
CA ASP A 85 -8.11 -10.01 -9.17
C ASP A 85 -7.06 -11.02 -8.68
N LEU A 86 -5.78 -10.78 -9.00
CA LEU A 86 -4.67 -11.58 -8.50
C LEU A 86 -4.61 -11.56 -6.96
N LEU A 87 -4.69 -10.37 -6.36
CA LEU A 87 -4.64 -10.18 -4.91
C LEU A 87 -5.82 -10.84 -4.20
N GLU A 88 -7.03 -10.71 -4.73
CA GLU A 88 -8.23 -11.36 -4.18
C GLU A 88 -8.11 -12.89 -4.24
N ASN A 89 -7.61 -13.44 -5.35
CA ASN A 89 -7.40 -14.88 -5.48
C ASN A 89 -6.27 -15.37 -4.56
N TYR A 90 -5.21 -14.58 -4.40
CA TYR A 90 -4.13 -14.87 -3.46
C TYR A 90 -4.63 -14.88 -2.01
N LEU A 91 -5.45 -13.90 -1.62
CA LEU A 91 -6.07 -13.85 -0.30
C LEU A 91 -6.93 -15.09 -0.01
N LYS A 92 -7.79 -15.49 -0.96
CA LYS A 92 -8.60 -16.72 -0.86
C LYS A 92 -7.72 -17.97 -0.70
N HIS A 93 -6.61 -18.04 -1.41
CA HIS A 93 -5.65 -19.13 -1.27
C HIS A 93 -5.04 -19.18 0.14
N LEU A 94 -4.56 -18.05 0.66
CA LEU A 94 -4.01 -17.95 2.02
C LEU A 94 -5.04 -18.32 3.09
N GLU A 95 -6.30 -17.90 2.93
CA GLU A 95 -7.39 -18.24 3.85
C GLU A 95 -7.67 -19.75 3.89
N ARG A 96 -7.59 -20.45 2.74
CA ARG A 96 -7.68 -21.92 2.71
C ARG A 96 -6.48 -22.59 3.39
N MET A 97 -5.27 -22.08 3.16
CA MET A 97 -4.04 -22.62 3.76
C MET A 97 -3.96 -22.38 5.27
N SER A 98 -4.63 -21.34 5.78
CA SER A 98 -4.60 -21.00 7.22
C SER A 98 -5.10 -22.11 8.14
N ARG A 99 -5.83 -23.10 7.60
CA ARG A 99 -6.22 -24.33 8.31
C ARG A 99 -5.03 -25.22 8.65
N PHE A 100 -3.91 -25.08 7.94
CA PHE A 100 -2.73 -25.93 8.05
C PHE A 100 -1.50 -25.16 8.57
N ALA A 101 -1.38 -23.87 8.25
CA ALA A 101 -0.28 -23.00 8.69
C ALA A 101 -0.79 -21.59 9.03
N PRO A 102 -1.42 -21.41 10.21
CA PRO A 102 -2.12 -20.17 10.53
C PRO A 102 -1.19 -18.97 10.79
N TRP A 103 -0.02 -19.19 11.41
CA TRP A 103 0.93 -18.11 11.74
C TRP A 103 1.68 -17.61 10.51
N GLU A 104 2.13 -18.51 9.63
CA GLU A 104 2.89 -18.16 8.41
C GLU A 104 2.06 -17.30 7.44
N THR A 105 0.73 -17.43 7.50
CA THR A 105 -0.19 -16.75 6.58
C THR A 105 -0.88 -15.53 7.20
N ALA A 106 -0.73 -15.27 8.50
CA ALA A 106 -1.45 -14.17 9.16
C ALA A 106 -1.00 -12.79 8.66
N GLU A 107 0.30 -12.54 8.66
CA GLU A 107 0.89 -11.28 8.22
C GLU A 107 0.63 -11.04 6.72
N GLN A 108 0.84 -12.08 5.90
CA GLN A 108 0.57 -12.02 4.47
C GLN A 108 -0.91 -11.67 4.18
N ARG A 109 -1.86 -12.25 4.92
CA ARG A 109 -3.28 -11.91 4.78
C ARG A 109 -3.56 -10.45 5.13
N GLN A 110 -2.95 -9.94 6.21
CA GLN A 110 -3.14 -8.55 6.61
C GLN A 110 -2.58 -7.58 5.57
N ASP A 111 -1.39 -7.86 5.02
CA ASP A 111 -0.76 -7.07 3.96
C ASP A 111 -1.61 -7.04 2.68
N ILE A 112 -2.09 -8.20 2.20
CA ILE A 112 -2.96 -8.27 1.02
C ILE A 112 -4.30 -7.55 1.25
N ARG A 113 -4.89 -7.69 2.45
CA ARG A 113 -6.11 -6.96 2.81
C ARG A 113 -5.89 -5.45 2.87
N PHE A 114 -4.72 -4.99 3.32
CA PHE A 114 -4.36 -3.58 3.27
C PHE A 114 -4.28 -3.08 1.82
N GLN A 115 -3.58 -3.81 0.94
CA GLN A 115 -3.47 -3.46 -0.48
C GLN A 115 -4.84 -3.39 -1.16
N LEU A 116 -5.72 -4.36 -0.93
CA LEU A 116 -7.09 -4.31 -1.47
C LEU A 116 -7.86 -3.08 -0.96
N ARG A 117 -7.82 -2.80 0.35
CA ARG A 117 -8.49 -1.63 0.95
C ARG A 117 -7.97 -0.30 0.41
N ARG A 118 -6.66 -0.17 0.25
CA ARG A 118 -6.02 1.03 -0.32
C ARG A 118 -6.56 1.36 -1.72
N ASN A 119 -6.97 0.35 -2.49
CA ASN A 119 -7.49 0.52 -3.84
C ASN A 119 -9.03 0.46 -3.90
N GLY A 120 -9.70 0.74 -2.79
CA GLY A 120 -11.17 0.79 -2.74
C GLY A 120 -11.85 -0.58 -2.85
N ARG A 121 -11.11 -1.68 -2.77
CA ARG A 121 -11.71 -3.02 -2.66
C ARG A 121 -11.98 -3.33 -1.20
N ASN A 122 -13.14 -3.90 -0.91
CA ASN A 122 -13.55 -4.24 0.45
C ASN A 122 -13.37 -5.75 0.71
N PRO A 123 -12.24 -6.22 1.25
CA PRO A 123 -12.01 -7.64 1.48
C PRO A 123 -12.73 -8.20 2.72
N GLN A 124 -13.64 -7.45 3.38
CA GLN A 124 -14.45 -7.97 4.50
C GLN A 124 -15.97 -7.78 4.31
N GLY A 125 -16.55 -6.60 4.11
CA GLY A 125 -16.50 -5.61 5.18
C GLY A 125 -17.84 -4.95 5.44
N ARG A 126 -17.80 -3.84 6.17
CA ARG A 126 -18.66 -2.68 5.88
C ARG A 126 -17.78 -1.43 5.78
N PRO A 127 -18.13 -0.50 4.89
CA PRO A 127 -17.41 0.75 4.75
C PRO A 127 -17.70 1.65 5.95
N LYS A 128 -16.67 2.34 6.43
CA LYS A 128 -16.83 3.66 7.05
C LYS A 128 -15.68 4.53 6.55
N TYR A 129 -15.81 5.02 5.33
CA TYR A 129 -15.60 6.44 5.01
C TYR A 129 -16.49 6.71 3.80
N SER A 130 -17.57 7.43 4.09
CA SER A 130 -18.45 8.09 3.13
C SER A 130 -17.64 9.00 2.20
N ASP A 131 -18.04 9.03 0.94
CA ASP A 131 -17.86 10.14 0.00
C ASP A 131 -16.46 10.70 -0.15
N PHE A 132 -15.65 10.11 -1.04
CA PHE A 132 -14.84 10.93 -1.92
C PHE A 132 -14.98 10.44 -3.35
N SER A 133 -15.76 11.23 -4.08
CA SER A 133 -15.84 11.29 -5.53
C SER A 133 -14.46 11.12 -6.15
N LEU A 134 -14.32 10.04 -6.92
CA LEU A 134 -13.40 10.00 -8.04
C LEU A 134 -13.83 11.09 -9.04
N CYS A 135 -13.35 12.32 -8.85
CA CYS A 135 -13.03 13.18 -9.98
C CYS A 135 -11.67 12.66 -10.48
N GLY A 136 -11.49 12.16 -11.70
CA GLY A 136 -12.12 12.58 -12.94
C GLY A 136 -11.03 13.26 -13.77
N VAL A 137 -10.57 12.53 -14.80
CA VAL A 137 -9.61 12.91 -15.86
C VAL A 137 -8.13 12.97 -15.48
#